data_AF-A0A952M412-F1
#
_entry.id   AF-A0A952M412-F1
#
_cell.length_a   1.000
_cell.length_b   1.000
_cell.length_c   1.000
_cell.angle_alpha   90.00
_cell.angle_beta   90.00
_cell.angle_gamma   90.00
#
_symmetry.space_group_name_H-M   'P 1'
#
loop_
_entity.id
_entity.type
_entity.pdbx_description
1 polymer ?
#
loop_
_entity_poly.entity_id
_entity_poly.type
_entity_poly.pdbx_seq_one_letter_code
_entity_poly.pdbx_strand_id
1 'polypeptide(L)'
;MKILKVFLLFSVLHLVGWVGAHWYRSANPDEVLLVVDTSISMKPAFPKMQEWITDFEASGRYQTITVGTDKAEIGRLDELKSKESIFRTVYGRMTSESLQRYESSSAATRILLSDGSVKPAGWTLVEF
;
A
#
# COMPACT_ATOMS: atom_id res chain seq x y z
N MET A 1 11.70 11.59 46.31
CA MET A 1 12.87 11.70 45.40
C MET A 1 13.16 10.45 44.57
N LYS A 2 13.10 9.21 45.13
CA LYS A 2 13.36 7.98 44.35
C LYS A 2 12.33 7.76 43.22
N ILE A 3 11.04 7.95 43.51
CA ILE A 3 9.95 7.79 42.54
C ILE A 3 10.12 8.71 41.33
N LEU A 4 10.51 9.98 41.55
CA LEU A 4 10.76 10.94 40.47
C LEU A 4 11.92 10.47 39.57
N LYS A 5 13.02 9.96 40.15
CA LYS A 5 14.16 9.44 39.38
C LYS A 5 13.79 8.21 38.55
N VAL A 6 12.98 7.31 39.12
CA VAL A 6 12.49 6.11 38.41
C VAL A 6 11.57 6.50 37.26
N PHE A 7 10.61 7.40 37.51
CA PHE A 7 9.71 7.91 36.46
C PHE A 7 10.48 8.59 35.33
N LEU A 8 11.49 9.39 35.66
CA LEU A 8 12.31 10.11 34.69
C LEU A 8 13.17 9.13 33.88
N LEU A 9 13.74 8.10 34.51
CA LEU A 9 14.46 7.03 33.82
C LEU A 9 13.55 6.27 32.85
N PHE A 10 12.34 5.89 33.28
CA PHE A 10 11.36 5.23 32.40
C PHE A 10 10.97 6.13 31.23
N SER A 11 10.76 7.43 31.48
CA SER A 11 10.41 8.40 30.43
C SER A 11 11.52 8.52 29.40
N VAL A 12 12.79 8.60 29.83
CA VAL A 12 13.94 8.63 28.92
C VAL A 12 14.04 7.32 28.12
N LEU A 13 13.83 6.17 28.76
CA LEU A 13 13.93 4.88 28.09
C LEU A 13 12.85 4.69 27.02
N HIS A 14 11.63 5.18 27.29
CA HIS A 14 10.56 5.22 26.29
C HIS A 14 10.89 6.18 25.15
N LEU A 15 11.43 7.36 25.46
CA LEU A 15 11.79 8.34 24.44
C LEU A 15 12.90 7.80 23.52
N VAL A 16 13.94 7.18 24.09
CA VAL A 16 15.01 6.52 23.33
C VAL A 16 14.45 5.37 22.48
N GLY A 17 13.59 4.53 23.07
CA GLY A 17 12.94 3.44 22.33
C GLY A 17 12.08 3.95 21.17
N TRP A 18 11.31 5.00 21.38
CA TRP A 18 10.48 5.62 20.35
C TRP A 18 11.32 6.24 19.24
N VAL A 19 12.36 7.02 19.57
CA VAL A 19 13.27 7.60 18.58
C VAL A 19 13.98 6.51 17.78
N GLY A 20 14.47 5.46 18.45
CA GLY A 20 15.12 4.32 17.79
C GLY A 20 14.17 3.60 16.83
N ALA A 21 12.95 3.29 17.27
CA ALA A 21 11.94 2.65 16.43
C ALA A 21 11.53 3.53 15.25
N HIS A 22 11.33 4.83 15.47
CA HIS A 22 10.99 5.77 14.43
C HIS A 22 12.09 5.84 13.36
N TRP A 23 13.35 5.97 13.78
CA TRP A 23 14.47 6.03 12.85
C TRP A 23 14.62 4.73 12.05
N TYR A 24 14.57 3.58 12.72
CA TYR A 24 14.70 2.28 12.07
C TYR A 24 13.63 2.05 11.00
N ARG A 25 12.34 2.29 11.33
CA ARG A 25 11.25 2.11 10.38
C ARG A 25 11.24 3.15 9.25
N SER A 26 11.73 4.36 9.51
CA SER A 26 11.88 5.36 8.43
C SER A 26 12.96 4.96 7.43
N ALA A 27 14.01 4.26 7.88
CA ALA A 27 15.08 3.76 7.02
C ALA A 27 14.73 2.43 6.32
N ASN A 28 13.79 1.66 6.87
CA ASN A 28 13.35 0.37 6.33
C ASN A 28 11.82 0.37 6.21
N PRO A 29 11.25 1.13 5.27
CA PRO A 29 9.81 1.17 5.07
C PRO A 29 9.29 -0.18 4.58
N ASP A 30 8.09 -0.54 4.98
CA ASP A 30 7.40 -1.74 4.49
C ASP A 30 7.07 -1.57 3.01
N GLU A 31 7.50 -2.51 2.16
CA GLU A 31 7.21 -2.50 0.73
C GLU A 31 5.85 -3.12 0.44
N VAL A 32 4.94 -2.32 -0.13
CA VAL A 32 3.60 -2.72 -0.52
C VAL A 32 3.45 -2.61 -2.04
N LEU A 33 3.02 -3.69 -2.68
CA LEU A 33 2.55 -3.66 -4.05
C LEU A 33 1.02 -3.58 -4.05
N LEU A 34 0.49 -2.54 -4.65
CA LEU A 34 -0.94 -2.32 -4.83
C LEU A 34 -1.29 -2.41 -6.31
N VAL A 35 -2.08 -3.41 -6.70
CA VAL A 35 -2.57 -3.54 -8.08
C VAL A 35 -4.07 -3.27 -8.13
N VAL A 36 -4.46 -2.44 -9.10
CA VAL A 36 -5.84 -2.01 -9.28
C VAL A 36 -6.39 -2.60 -10.57
N ASP A 37 -7.55 -3.26 -10.48
CA ASP A 37 -8.30 -3.69 -11.65
C ASP A 37 -8.93 -2.47 -12.33
N THR A 38 -8.42 -2.11 -13.51
CA THR A 38 -8.93 -1.00 -14.30
C THR A 38 -9.82 -1.46 -15.45
N SER A 39 -10.39 -2.66 -15.35
CA SER A 39 -11.33 -3.17 -16.35
C SER A 39 -12.58 -2.31 -16.46
N ILE A 40 -13.23 -2.37 -17.63
CA ILE A 40 -14.45 -1.59 -17.93
C ILE A 40 -15.54 -1.80 -16.88
N SER A 41 -15.70 -3.02 -16.36
CA SER A 41 -16.67 -3.36 -15.31
C SER A 41 -16.40 -2.63 -13.99
N MET A 42 -15.14 -2.27 -13.72
CA MET A 42 -14.75 -1.60 -12.48
C MET A 42 -14.87 -0.08 -12.53
N LYS A 43 -15.18 0.50 -13.69
CA LYS A 43 -15.31 1.96 -13.84
C LYS A 43 -16.26 2.60 -12.81
N PRO A 44 -17.42 2.02 -12.46
CA PRO A 44 -18.29 2.55 -11.41
C PRO A 44 -17.66 2.54 -10.01
N ALA A 45 -16.69 1.66 -9.76
CA ALA A 45 -16.01 1.50 -8.48
C ALA A 45 -14.75 2.37 -8.32
N PHE A 46 -14.22 2.96 -9.40
CA PHE A 46 -12.99 3.77 -9.36
C PHE A 46 -12.99 4.87 -8.27
N PRO A 47 -14.08 5.63 -8.04
CA PRO A 47 -14.09 6.63 -6.97
C PRO A 47 -13.88 6.00 -5.59
N LYS A 48 -14.51 4.84 -5.33
CA LYS A 48 -14.36 4.11 -4.06
C LYS A 48 -12.97 3.51 -3.90
N MET A 49 -12.39 2.99 -4.98
CA MET A 49 -11.02 2.51 -4.97
C MET A 49 -10.05 3.66 -4.68
N GLN A 50 -10.26 4.83 -5.29
CA GLN A 50 -9.42 6.00 -5.03
C GLN A 50 -9.50 6.48 -3.56
N GLU A 51 -10.70 6.48 -2.98
CA GLU A 51 -10.92 6.77 -1.56
C GLU A 51 -10.18 5.75 -0.69
N TRP A 52 -10.36 4.46 -0.97
CA TRP A 52 -9.65 3.39 -0.27
C TRP A 52 -8.13 3.53 -0.35
N ILE A 53 -7.57 3.87 -1.52
CA ILE A 53 -6.12 4.07 -1.69
C ILE A 53 -5.65 5.26 -0.84
N THR A 54 -6.45 6.32 -0.77
CA THR A 54 -6.11 7.52 0.02
C THR A 54 -6.12 7.19 1.52
N ASP A 55 -7.13 6.46 1.98
CA ASP A 55 -7.22 6.03 3.37
C ASP A 55 -6.11 5.03 3.73
N PHE A 56 -5.81 4.10 2.83
CA PHE A 56 -4.75 3.12 3.01
C PHE A 56 -3.37 3.79 3.13
N GLU A 57 -3.07 4.73 2.23
CA GLU A 57 -1.85 5.54 2.30
C GLU A 57 -1.76 6.33 3.62
N ALA A 58 -2.85 6.99 4.02
CA ALA A 58 -2.90 7.77 5.25
C ALA A 58 -2.75 6.92 6.53
N SER A 59 -3.17 5.65 6.48
CA SER A 59 -3.10 4.74 7.63
C SER A 59 -1.70 4.19 7.92
N GLY A 60 -0.83 4.10 6.90
CA GLY A 60 0.51 3.53 7.05
C GLY A 60 1.61 4.60 6.96
N ARG A 61 2.31 4.81 8.08
CA ARG A 61 3.34 5.87 8.19
C ARG A 61 4.72 5.50 7.64
N TYR A 62 5.08 4.22 7.67
CA TYR A 62 6.41 3.73 7.30
C TYR A 62 6.30 2.69 6.20
N GLN A 63 5.68 3.07 5.09
CA GLN A 63 5.45 2.18 3.95
C GLN A 63 5.81 2.89 2.64
N THR A 64 6.27 2.10 1.68
CA THR A 64 6.43 2.51 0.29
C THR A 64 5.43 1.72 -0.53
N ILE A 65 4.47 2.41 -1.15
CA ILE A 65 3.43 1.78 -1.96
C ILE A 65 3.80 1.93 -3.43
N THR A 66 4.08 0.81 -4.10
CA THR A 66 4.20 0.76 -5.57
C THR A 66 2.85 0.37 -6.16
N VAL A 67 2.39 1.16 -7.12
CA VAL A 67 1.08 0.99 -7.76
C VAL A 67 1.22 0.37 -9.14
N GLY A 68 0.35 -0.59 -9.42
CA GLY A 68 0.17 -1.18 -10.73
C GLY A 68 -1.29 -1.27 -11.15
N THR A 69 -1.51 -1.64 -12.40
CA THR A 69 -2.79 -1.95 -13.00
C THR A 69 -2.72 -3.31 -13.70
N ASP A 70 -3.81 -3.77 -14.29
CA ASP A 70 -3.82 -4.99 -15.10
C ASP A 70 -2.91 -4.93 -16.36
N LYS A 71 -2.35 -3.77 -16.71
CA LYS A 71 -1.45 -3.60 -17.87
C LYS A 71 -0.08 -3.03 -17.56
N ALA A 72 0.05 -2.19 -16.53
CA ALA A 72 1.28 -1.45 -16.32
C ALA A 72 1.56 -1.24 -14.83
N GLU A 73 2.84 -1.28 -14.49
CA GLU A 73 3.31 -0.68 -13.25
C GLU A 73 3.40 0.83 -13.45
N ILE A 74 2.74 1.58 -12.58
CA ILE A 74 2.68 3.03 -12.66
C ILE A 74 3.90 3.62 -11.96
N GLY A 75 4.30 3.03 -10.84
CA GLY A 75 5.41 3.50 -10.00
C GLY A 75 4.95 3.75 -8.57
N ARG A 76 5.71 4.55 -7.81
CA ARG A 76 5.41 4.80 -6.40
C ARG A 76 4.23 5.76 -6.23
N LEU A 77 3.33 5.45 -5.31
CA LEU A 77 2.12 6.21 -5.03
C LEU A 77 2.41 7.66 -4.62
N ASP A 78 3.45 7.86 -3.81
CA ASP A 78 3.89 9.16 -3.29
C ASP A 78 4.53 10.06 -4.36
N GLU A 79 4.97 9.47 -5.47
CA GLU A 79 5.55 10.17 -6.63
C GLU A 79 4.50 10.49 -7.70
N LEU A 80 3.26 10.00 -7.58
CA LEU A 80 2.21 10.27 -8.55
C LEU A 80 1.72 11.71 -8.45
N LYS A 81 1.66 12.40 -9.59
CA LYS A 81 1.08 13.76 -9.67
C LYS A 81 -0.38 13.83 -9.22
N SER A 82 -1.14 12.75 -9.42
CA SER A 82 -2.52 12.59 -8.96
C SER A 82 -2.86 11.11 -8.92
N LYS A 83 -3.57 10.68 -7.87
CA LYS A 83 -4.08 9.30 -7.74
C LYS A 83 -5.08 8.94 -8.84
N GLU A 84 -5.76 9.93 -9.41
CA GLU A 84 -6.64 9.75 -10.57
C GLU A 84 -5.87 9.21 -11.79
N SER A 85 -4.54 9.41 -11.85
CA SER A 85 -3.71 8.89 -12.93
C SER A 85 -3.75 7.35 -13.03
N ILE A 86 -4.05 6.67 -11.92
CA ILE A 86 -4.24 5.21 -11.85
C ILE A 86 -5.43 4.77 -12.72
N PHE A 87 -6.48 5.59 -12.77
CA PHE A 87 -7.76 5.29 -13.41
C PHE A 87 -7.95 5.97 -14.77
N ARG A 88 -6.91 6.63 -15.30
CA ARG A 88 -6.99 7.38 -16.57
C ARG A 88 -7.30 6.50 -17.76
N THR A 89 -6.76 5.28 -17.75
CA THR A 89 -6.95 4.32 -18.83
C THR A 89 -7.75 3.16 -18.29
N VAL A 90 -8.86 2.88 -18.95
CA VAL A 90 -9.63 1.67 -18.71
C VAL A 90 -9.07 0.60 -19.64
N TYR A 91 -8.69 -0.52 -19.07
CA TYR A 91 -8.18 -1.64 -19.84
C TYR A 91 -9.25 -2.73 -20.01
N GLY A 92 -8.86 -3.80 -20.70
CA GLY A 92 -9.72 -4.98 -20.85
C GLY A 92 -9.94 -5.69 -19.51
N ARG A 93 -10.45 -6.92 -19.57
CA ARG A 93 -10.66 -7.70 -18.35
C ARG A 93 -9.32 -8.05 -17.70
N MET A 94 -9.23 -7.88 -16.38
CA MET A 94 -8.09 -8.38 -15.61
C MET A 94 -8.06 -9.92 -15.62
N THR A 95 -6.87 -10.49 -15.73
CA THR A 95 -6.66 -11.94 -15.77
C THR A 95 -5.53 -12.33 -14.81
N SER A 96 -5.41 -13.61 -14.49
CA SER A 96 -4.26 -14.12 -13.73
C SER A 96 -2.92 -13.84 -14.43
N GLU A 97 -2.91 -13.80 -15.77
CA GLU A 97 -1.73 -13.49 -16.59
C GLU A 97 -1.28 -12.04 -16.42
N SER A 98 -2.24 -11.10 -16.31
CA SER A 98 -1.94 -9.69 -15.99
C SER A 98 -1.13 -9.55 -14.69
N LEU A 99 -1.32 -10.48 -13.74
CA LEU A 99 -0.65 -10.44 -12.45
C LEU A 99 0.73 -11.09 -12.45
N GLN A 100 1.05 -11.94 -13.44
CA GLN A 100 2.37 -12.58 -13.55
C GLN A 100 3.50 -11.56 -13.63
N ARG A 101 3.24 -10.38 -14.22
CA ARG A 101 4.24 -9.29 -14.31
C ARG A 101 4.74 -8.82 -12.93
N TYR A 102 3.97 -9.08 -11.89
CA TYR A 102 4.27 -8.66 -10.53
C TYR A 102 4.88 -9.78 -9.67
N GLU A 103 5.07 -10.98 -10.22
CA GLU A 103 5.63 -12.11 -9.45
C GLU A 103 7.05 -11.81 -8.93
N SER A 104 7.84 -11.08 -9.71
CA SER A 104 9.21 -10.65 -9.37
C SER A 104 9.28 -9.50 -8.36
N SER A 105 8.13 -8.93 -7.94
CA SER A 105 8.11 -7.87 -6.95
C SER A 105 8.65 -8.35 -5.60
N SER A 106 9.59 -7.61 -5.01
CA SER A 106 10.11 -7.83 -3.65
C SER A 106 9.11 -7.49 -2.55
N ALA A 107 7.98 -6.85 -2.89
CA ALA A 107 7.01 -6.40 -1.91
C ALA A 107 6.47 -7.58 -1.10
N ALA A 108 6.68 -7.49 0.22
CA ALA A 108 6.20 -8.48 1.18
C ALA A 108 4.67 -8.48 1.29
N THR A 109 4.06 -7.30 1.08
CA THR A 109 2.60 -7.15 1.06
C THR A 109 2.14 -6.89 -0.36
N ARG A 110 1.22 -7.73 -0.86
CA ARG A 110 0.62 -7.58 -2.18
C ARG A 110 -0.89 -7.44 -2.02
N ILE A 111 -1.46 -6.37 -2.58
CA ILE A 111 -2.88 -6.03 -2.48
C ILE A 111 -3.46 -5.92 -3.88
N LEU A 112 -4.63 -6.50 -4.08
CA LEU A 112 -5.42 -6.42 -5.31
C LEU A 112 -6.77 -5.76 -5.02
N LEU A 113 -7.11 -4.69 -5.74
CA LEU A 113 -8.45 -4.11 -5.74
C LEU A 113 -9.19 -4.61 -7.00
N SER A 114 -10.24 -5.41 -6.86
CA SER A 114 -10.97 -5.97 -8.03
C SER A 114 -12.41 -6.37 -7.72
N ASP A 115 -13.13 -6.90 -8.71
CA ASP A 115 -14.46 -7.53 -8.54
C ASP A 115 -14.39 -8.94 -7.90
N GLY A 116 -13.20 -9.41 -7.54
CA GLY A 116 -12.97 -10.75 -7.01
C GLY A 116 -13.03 -11.87 -8.06
N SER A 117 -13.12 -11.56 -9.35
CA SER A 117 -13.06 -12.56 -10.42
C SER A 117 -11.68 -13.24 -10.53
N VAL A 118 -10.63 -12.58 -10.04
CA VAL A 118 -9.28 -13.11 -9.94
C VAL A 118 -8.84 -13.13 -8.48
N LYS A 119 -8.38 -14.30 -8.00
CA LYS A 119 -7.96 -14.54 -6.60
C LYS A 119 -6.52 -15.09 -6.57
N PRO A 120 -5.51 -14.23 -6.72
CA PRO A 120 -4.11 -14.67 -6.75
C PRO A 120 -3.65 -15.12 -5.36
N ALA A 121 -2.95 -16.26 -5.30
CA ALA A 121 -2.48 -16.81 -4.04
C ALA A 121 -1.43 -15.90 -3.37
N GLY A 122 -1.57 -15.65 -2.06
CA GLY A 122 -0.65 -14.81 -1.30
C GLY A 122 -0.89 -13.30 -1.42
N TRP A 123 -1.99 -12.89 -2.06
CA TRP A 123 -2.39 -11.48 -2.14
C TRP A 123 -3.59 -11.22 -1.23
N THR A 124 -3.65 -9.99 -0.70
CA THR A 124 -4.84 -9.48 -0.04
C THR A 124 -5.79 -8.93 -1.10
N LEU A 125 -6.96 -9.55 -1.26
CA LEU A 125 -7.99 -9.08 -2.17
C LEU A 125 -8.95 -8.13 -1.43
N VAL A 126 -9.18 -6.96 -2.00
CA VAL A 126 -10.22 -6.01 -1.59
C VAL A 126 -11.25 -5.95 -2.72
N GLU A 127 -12.44 -6.49 -2.45
CA GLU A 127 -13.52 -6.58 -3.43
C GLU A 127 -14.32 -5.27 -3.49
N PHE A 128 -14.69 -4.82 -4.70
CA PHE A 128 -15.49 -3.61 -4.97
C PHE A 128 -16.68 -3.86 -5.89
#